data_AF-A0A7C4ETT9-F1
#
_entry.id   AF-A0A7C4ETT9-F1
#
_cell.length_a   1.000
_cell.length_b   1.000
_cell.length_c   1.000
_cell.angle_alpha   90.00
_cell.angle_beta   90.00
_cell.angle_gamma   90.00
#
_symmetry.space_group_name_H-M   'P 1'
#
loop_
_entity.id
_entity.type
_entity.pdbx_description
1 polymer ?
#
loop_
_entity_poly.entity_id
_entity_poly.type
_entity_poly.pdbx_seq_one_letter_code
_entity_poly.pdbx_strand_id
1 'polypeptide(L)'
;MLFWRARLSQIFFLSRKKRSAIFRSLKSFTRLSVTAQQRRPSILLLAGEASGDYHAAAMVRDIKSRDPHVRVSGIGGDSLADAGMKLLHHYRDINTIGLSEGLGKLRNIRNAYATMKRELETGKHDLFVPVDFPDVNLMLCKVAQRNAVPVCYFISPQVWAWR
;
A
#
# COMPACT_ATOMS: atom_id res chain seq x y z
N MET A 1 5.50 -21.65 24.71
CA MET A 1 4.23 -20.92 24.48
C MET A 1 3.73 -20.32 25.80
N LEU A 2 4.56 -19.46 26.39
CA LEU A 2 4.65 -19.21 27.83
C LEU A 2 4.68 -17.71 28.18
N PHE A 3 4.26 -16.83 27.26
CA PHE A 3 4.40 -15.38 27.42
C PHE A 3 3.09 -14.61 27.69
N TRP A 4 1.94 -15.30 27.75
CA TRP A 4 0.61 -14.67 27.92
C TRP A 4 -0.09 -14.89 29.27
N ARG A 5 0.53 -15.58 30.24
CA ARG A 5 -0.02 -15.75 31.61
C ARG A 5 0.62 -14.86 32.68
N ALA A 6 1.60 -14.03 32.33
CA ALA A 6 2.43 -13.30 33.30
C ALA A 6 2.03 -11.83 33.58
N ARG A 7 0.87 -11.36 33.10
CA ARG A 7 0.42 -9.97 33.37
C ARG A 7 -1.00 -9.86 33.94
N LEU A 8 -1.55 -10.96 34.43
CA LEU A 8 -2.86 -11.00 35.11
C LEU A 8 -2.76 -11.28 36.62
N SER A 9 -1.59 -11.65 37.13
CA SER A 9 -1.37 -11.92 38.56
C SER A 9 -1.12 -10.66 39.41
N GLN A 10 -0.90 -9.47 38.81
CA GLN A 10 -0.76 -8.21 39.56
C GLN A 10 -2.10 -7.45 39.77
N ILE A 11 -3.23 -7.98 39.29
CA ILE A 11 -4.53 -7.28 39.37
C ILE A 11 -5.28 -7.61 40.68
N PHE A 12 -4.83 -8.58 41.46
CA PHE A 12 -5.48 -8.96 42.72
C PHE A 12 -5.21 -8.01 43.90
N PHE A 13 -4.24 -7.10 43.80
CA PHE A 13 -3.88 -6.16 44.87
C PHE A 13 -4.17 -4.69 44.51
N LEU A 14 -5.38 -4.41 44.00
CA LEU A 14 -5.83 -3.03 43.78
C LEU A 14 -7.25 -2.85 44.32
N SER A 15 -7.37 -1.86 45.22
CA SER A 15 -8.61 -1.40 45.88
C SER A 15 -9.79 -1.24 44.90
N ARG A 16 -11.00 -1.58 45.37
CA ARG A 16 -12.28 -1.56 44.62
C ARG A 16 -12.49 -0.28 43.78
N LYS A 17 -11.99 0.88 44.21
CA LYS A 17 -12.13 2.15 43.45
C LYS A 17 -11.32 2.18 42.14
N LYS A 18 -10.10 1.62 42.09
CA LYS A 18 -9.24 1.62 40.88
C LYS A 18 -9.73 0.66 39.78
N ARG A 19 -10.49 -0.38 40.14
CA ARG A 19 -11.09 -1.31 39.16
C ARG A 19 -12.11 -0.62 38.25
N SER A 20 -12.86 0.35 38.78
CA SER A 20 -13.90 1.07 38.01
C SER A 20 -13.34 2.00 36.95
N ALA A 21 -12.22 2.68 37.23
CA ALA A 21 -11.57 3.61 36.30
C ALA A 21 -10.93 2.88 35.11
N ILE A 22 -10.28 1.74 35.38
CA ILE A 22 -9.68 0.88 34.35
C ILE A 22 -10.78 0.25 33.48
N PHE A 23 -11.89 -0.20 34.07
CA PHE A 23 -13.03 -0.73 33.29
C PHE A 23 -13.75 0.34 32.46
N ARG A 24 -13.85 1.59 32.95
CA ARG A 24 -14.36 2.73 32.16
C ARG A 24 -13.43 3.08 31.00
N SER A 25 -12.11 3.01 31.22
CA SER A 25 -11.09 3.22 30.18
C SER A 25 -11.10 2.12 29.11
N LEU A 26 -11.30 0.85 29.50
CA LEU A 26 -11.46 -0.27 28.57
C LEU A 26 -12.77 -0.21 27.78
N LYS A 27 -13.85 0.31 28.37
CA LYS A 27 -15.11 0.57 27.64
C LYS A 27 -15.00 1.77 26.69
N SER A 28 -14.18 2.78 26.97
CA SER A 28 -13.92 3.84 25.97
C SER A 28 -13.02 3.31 24.85
N PHE A 29 -12.05 2.44 25.15
CA PHE A 29 -11.17 1.85 24.14
C PHE A 29 -11.90 0.90 23.17
N THR A 30 -12.85 0.11 23.67
CA THR A 30 -13.71 -0.75 22.84
C THR A 30 -14.83 0.02 22.12
N ARG A 31 -15.28 1.16 22.68
CA ARG A 31 -16.28 2.03 22.03
C ARG A 31 -15.68 2.95 20.97
N LEU A 32 -14.37 3.25 21.02
CA LEU A 32 -13.66 4.03 20.00
C LEU A 32 -13.34 3.23 18.72
N SER A 33 -13.37 1.90 18.77
CA SER A 33 -13.10 1.03 17.61
C SER A 33 -14.31 0.86 16.68
N VAL A 34 -15.52 1.20 17.15
CA VAL A 34 -16.78 1.00 16.39
C VAL A 34 -17.13 2.21 15.51
N THR A 35 -16.46 3.35 15.70
CA THR A 35 -16.68 4.59 14.91
C THR A 35 -15.59 4.87 13.87
N ALA A 36 -14.59 4.00 13.71
CA ALA A 36 -13.59 4.11 12.65
C ALA A 36 -14.17 3.64 11.31
N GLN A 37 -15.02 4.50 10.74
CA GLN A 37 -15.34 4.65 9.33
C GLN A 37 -15.27 3.39 8.43
N GLN A 38 -16.43 2.99 7.94
CA GLN A 38 -16.69 2.20 6.74
C GLN A 38 -15.96 2.75 5.49
N ARG A 39 -14.63 2.67 5.44
CA ARG A 39 -13.83 3.02 4.27
C ARG A 39 -13.22 1.75 3.71
N ARG A 40 -13.61 1.43 2.47
CA ARG A 40 -13.05 0.29 1.76
C ARG A 40 -11.54 0.49 1.58
N PRO A 41 -10.71 -0.52 1.87
CA PRO A 41 -9.26 -0.43 1.73
C PRO A 41 -8.85 0.02 0.32
N SER A 42 -7.78 0.78 0.24
CA SER A 42 -7.33 1.49 -0.95
C SER A 42 -5.85 1.27 -1.18
N ILE A 43 -5.50 0.53 -2.22
CA ILE A 43 -4.13 0.19 -2.60
C ILE A 43 -3.71 1.05 -3.79
N LEU A 44 -2.55 1.70 -3.67
CA LEU A 44 -1.86 2.34 -4.78
C LEU A 44 -0.77 1.39 -5.30
N LEU A 45 -0.82 1.03 -6.59
CA LEU A 45 0.08 0.03 -7.18
C LEU A 45 0.89 0.62 -8.34
N LEU A 46 2.16 0.24 -8.48
CA LEU A 46 3.00 0.63 -9.61
C LEU A 46 3.66 -0.60 -10.22
N ALA A 47 3.27 -0.96 -11.44
CA ALA A 47 4.00 -1.88 -12.31
C ALA A 47 4.46 -1.13 -13.58
N GLY A 48 5.78 -1.09 -13.80
CA GLY A 48 6.40 -0.32 -14.88
C GLY A 48 6.57 -1.07 -16.21
N GLU A 49 6.23 -2.36 -16.25
CA GLU A 49 6.45 -3.24 -17.40
C GLU A 49 5.49 -4.43 -17.42
N ALA A 50 5.49 -5.17 -18.53
CA ALA A 50 4.55 -6.26 -18.80
C ALA A 50 4.67 -7.44 -17.83
N SER A 51 5.91 -7.83 -17.47
CA SER A 51 6.23 -8.88 -16.49
C SER A 51 5.64 -8.53 -15.12
N GLY A 52 5.95 -7.33 -14.61
CA GLY A 52 5.41 -6.83 -13.35
C GLY A 52 3.88 -6.73 -13.36
N ASP A 53 3.28 -6.26 -14.47
CA ASP A 53 1.83 -6.18 -14.66
C ASP A 53 1.16 -7.56 -14.54
N TYR A 54 1.69 -8.57 -15.23
CA TYR A 54 1.16 -9.93 -15.20
C TYR A 54 1.16 -10.52 -13.77
N HIS A 55 2.30 -10.43 -13.07
CA HIS A 55 2.41 -10.98 -11.72
C HIS A 55 1.57 -10.20 -10.70
N ALA A 56 1.55 -8.87 -10.80
CA ALA A 56 0.74 -8.03 -9.93
C ALA A 56 -0.76 -8.26 -10.16
N ALA A 57 -1.19 -8.55 -11.40
CA ALA A 57 -2.57 -8.89 -11.71
C ALA A 57 -3.03 -10.15 -10.98
N ALA A 58 -2.19 -11.18 -10.89
CA ALA A 58 -2.51 -12.39 -10.11
C ALA A 58 -2.73 -12.04 -8.62
N MET A 59 -1.84 -11.23 -8.03
CA MET A 59 -2.00 -10.74 -6.65
C MET A 59 -3.30 -9.93 -6.48
N VAL A 60 -3.66 -9.05 -7.42
CA VAL A 60 -4.89 -8.25 -7.33
C VAL A 60 -6.14 -9.13 -7.42
N ARG A 61 -6.15 -10.16 -8.28
CA ARG A 61 -7.26 -11.12 -8.36
C ARG A 61 -7.44 -11.86 -7.04
N ASP A 62 -6.34 -12.32 -6.44
CA ASP A 62 -6.38 -13.00 -5.15
C ASP A 62 -6.89 -12.08 -4.03
N ILE A 63 -6.45 -10.82 -3.99
CA ILE A 63 -6.95 -9.82 -3.04
C ILE A 63 -8.46 -9.64 -3.21
N LYS A 64 -8.93 -9.43 -4.44
CA LYS A 64 -10.36 -9.21 -4.73
C LYS A 64 -11.22 -10.43 -4.51
N SER A 65 -10.68 -11.64 -4.68
CA SER A 65 -11.39 -12.89 -4.36
C SER A 65 -11.70 -13.00 -2.86
N ARG A 66 -10.83 -12.43 -2.01
CA ARG A 66 -10.97 -12.40 -0.55
C ARG A 66 -11.81 -11.22 -0.08
N ASP A 67 -11.63 -10.06 -0.69
CA ASP A 67 -12.41 -8.86 -0.43
C ASP A 67 -12.65 -8.04 -1.73
N PRO A 68 -13.83 -8.17 -2.35
CA PRO A 68 -14.19 -7.44 -3.57
C PRO A 68 -14.27 -5.92 -3.38
N HIS A 69 -14.34 -5.43 -2.14
CA HIS A 69 -14.46 -4.01 -1.84
C HIS A 69 -13.12 -3.28 -1.89
N VAL A 70 -11.98 -4.00 -1.85
CA VAL A 70 -10.66 -3.39 -1.98
C VAL A 70 -10.55 -2.66 -3.32
N ARG A 71 -10.25 -1.36 -3.23
CA ARG A 71 -9.93 -0.53 -4.38
C ARG A 71 -8.44 -0.64 -4.66
N VAL A 72 -8.11 -0.90 -5.91
CA VAL A 72 -6.73 -0.86 -6.40
C VAL A 72 -6.68 0.15 -7.54
N SER A 73 -5.71 1.06 -7.49
CA SER A 73 -5.46 2.03 -8.55
C SER A 73 -3.98 2.27 -8.73
N GLY A 74 -3.57 2.74 -9.90
CA GLY A 74 -2.19 3.17 -10.11
C GLY A 74 -1.72 2.95 -11.53
N ILE A 75 -0.44 2.63 -11.68
CA ILE A 75 0.21 2.44 -12.98
C ILE A 75 0.36 0.94 -13.23
N GLY A 76 -0.03 0.50 -14.43
CA GLY A 76 0.03 -0.89 -14.84
C GLY A 76 -0.28 -1.02 -16.32
N GLY A 77 -0.74 -2.19 -16.75
CA GLY A 77 -1.21 -2.43 -18.11
C GLY A 77 -2.50 -3.23 -18.12
N ASP A 78 -2.71 -3.91 -19.25
CA ASP A 78 -3.95 -4.61 -19.56
C ASP A 78 -4.29 -5.68 -18.50
N SER A 79 -3.29 -6.44 -18.00
CA SER A 79 -3.55 -7.52 -17.04
C SER A 79 -4.08 -6.99 -15.71
N LEU A 80 -3.51 -5.89 -15.22
CA LEU A 80 -3.99 -5.24 -13.99
C LEU A 80 -5.37 -4.60 -14.19
N ALA A 81 -5.63 -4.00 -15.36
CA ALA A 81 -6.95 -3.47 -15.69
C ALA A 81 -8.01 -4.58 -15.65
N ASP A 82 -7.72 -5.72 -16.28
CA ASP A 82 -8.60 -6.90 -16.29
C ASP A 82 -8.79 -7.52 -14.89
N ALA A 83 -7.78 -7.41 -14.03
CA ALA A 83 -7.88 -7.77 -12.62
C ALA A 83 -8.74 -6.78 -11.79
N GLY A 84 -9.29 -5.73 -12.41
CA GLY A 84 -10.14 -4.74 -11.76
C GLY A 84 -9.37 -3.64 -11.04
N MET A 85 -8.13 -3.37 -11.45
CA MET A 85 -7.40 -2.17 -11.05
C MET A 85 -7.85 -0.97 -11.89
N LYS A 86 -8.05 0.18 -11.25
CA LYS A 86 -8.23 1.45 -11.96
C LYS A 86 -6.87 1.97 -12.45
N LEU A 87 -6.64 1.95 -13.76
CA LEU A 87 -5.45 2.54 -14.36
C LEU A 87 -5.49 4.08 -14.27
N LEU A 88 -4.43 4.66 -13.71
CA LEU A 88 -4.13 6.09 -13.78
C LEU A 88 -3.29 6.41 -15.02
N HIS A 89 -2.35 5.52 -15.36
CA HIS A 89 -1.57 5.53 -16.60
C HIS A 89 -1.24 4.10 -17.03
N HIS A 90 -1.11 3.88 -18.34
CA HIS A 90 -0.57 2.63 -18.84
C HIS A 90 0.97 2.70 -18.86
N TYR A 91 1.66 1.64 -18.43
CA TYR A 91 3.12 1.55 -18.54
C TYR A 91 3.63 1.71 -19.98
N ARG A 92 2.82 1.38 -21.00
CA ARG A 92 3.19 1.58 -22.40
C ARG A 92 3.32 3.06 -22.71
N ASP A 93 2.49 3.94 -22.15
CA ASP A 93 2.62 5.40 -22.32
C ASP A 93 3.90 5.95 -21.66
N ILE A 94 4.38 5.25 -20.63
CA ILE A 94 5.64 5.58 -19.95
C ILE A 94 6.84 5.11 -20.79
N ASN A 95 6.72 3.94 -21.40
CA ASN A 95 7.78 3.27 -22.15
C ASN A 95 7.71 3.48 -23.67
N THR A 96 6.70 4.19 -24.20
CA THR A 96 6.53 4.36 -25.65
C THR A 96 7.73 5.05 -26.25
N ILE A 97 8.41 4.30 -27.10
CA ILE A 97 9.54 4.68 -27.92
C ILE A 97 9.01 5.63 -28.99
N GLY A 98 8.97 6.92 -28.66
CA GLY A 98 8.94 7.96 -29.68
C GLY A 98 10.31 7.99 -30.33
N LEU A 99 10.36 7.81 -31.65
CA LEU A 99 11.55 7.77 -32.52
C LEU A 99 12.47 9.02 -32.45
N SER A 100 12.15 10.00 -31.60
CA SER A 100 12.93 11.22 -31.39
C SER A 100 13.36 11.34 -29.92
N GLU A 101 14.60 10.91 -29.67
CA GLU A 101 15.53 11.46 -28.66
C GLU A 101 15.12 11.34 -27.17
N GLY A 102 16.04 10.86 -26.32
CA GLY A 102 15.82 10.46 -24.91
C GLY A 102 15.10 11.44 -23.95
N LEU A 103 14.82 12.67 -24.38
CA LEU A 103 14.00 13.66 -23.66
C LEU A 103 12.54 13.22 -23.48
N GLY A 104 11.94 12.52 -24.46
CA GLY A 104 10.55 12.05 -24.37
C GLY A 104 10.34 11.03 -23.26
N LYS A 105 11.26 10.06 -23.14
CA LYS A 105 11.26 9.03 -22.09
C LYS A 105 11.36 9.65 -20.69
N LEU A 106 12.25 10.62 -20.52
CA LEU A 106 12.43 11.30 -19.23
C LEU A 106 11.17 12.08 -18.82
N ARG A 107 10.50 12.74 -19.77
CA ARG A 107 9.25 13.45 -19.51
C ARG A 107 8.14 12.51 -19.05
N ASN A 108 8.01 11.34 -19.68
CA ASN A 108 6.96 10.38 -19.33
C ASN A 108 7.21 9.73 -17.96
N ILE A 109 8.47 9.37 -17.65
CA ILE A 109 8.87 8.90 -16.32
C ILE A 109 8.59 9.98 -15.25
N ARG A 110 8.92 11.23 -15.55
CA ARG A 110 8.65 12.36 -14.64
C ARG A 110 7.14 12.54 -14.40
N ASN A 111 6.32 12.40 -15.43
CA ASN A 111 4.87 12.48 -15.32
C ASN A 111 4.30 11.33 -14.47
N ALA A 112 4.77 10.10 -14.71
CA ALA A 112 4.41 8.93 -13.90
C ALA A 112 4.75 9.13 -12.43
N TYR A 113 5.99 9.57 -12.15
CA TYR A 113 6.42 9.90 -10.79
C TYR A 113 5.56 11.00 -10.17
N ALA A 114 5.27 12.09 -10.91
CA ALA A 114 4.46 13.20 -10.42
C ALA A 114 3.01 12.79 -10.12
N THR A 115 2.42 11.92 -10.94
CA THR A 115 1.09 11.36 -10.67
C THR A 115 1.10 10.51 -9.40
N MET A 116 2.03 9.58 -9.27
CA MET A 116 2.09 8.69 -8.10
C MET A 116 2.43 9.45 -6.81
N LYS A 117 3.33 10.44 -6.89
CA LYS A 117 3.63 11.34 -5.78
C LYS A 117 2.38 12.08 -5.31
N ARG A 118 1.61 12.67 -6.23
CA ARG A 118 0.35 13.37 -5.90
C ARG A 118 -0.65 12.43 -5.24
N GLU A 119 -0.78 11.21 -5.74
CA GLU A 119 -1.68 10.19 -5.17
C GLU A 119 -1.27 9.82 -3.74
N LEU A 120 0.02 9.60 -3.49
CA LEU A 120 0.55 9.35 -2.13
C LEU A 120 0.30 10.54 -1.18
N GLU A 121 0.43 11.77 -1.68
CA GLU A 121 0.20 12.99 -0.91
C GLU A 121 -1.28 13.25 -0.58
N THR A 122 -2.23 12.57 -1.24
CA THR A 122 -3.66 12.72 -0.93
C THR A 122 -4.07 12.10 0.41
N GLY A 123 -3.28 11.19 0.96
CA GLY A 123 -3.64 10.43 2.17
C GLY A 123 -4.84 9.49 1.99
N LYS A 124 -5.27 9.20 0.76
CA LYS A 124 -6.44 8.32 0.47
C LYS A 124 -6.11 6.84 0.32
N HIS A 125 -4.83 6.48 0.34
CA HIS A 125 -4.34 5.12 0.15
C HIS A 125 -3.80 4.57 1.46
N ASP A 126 -4.20 3.32 1.75
CA ASP A 126 -3.82 2.59 2.95
C ASP A 126 -2.52 1.79 2.75
N LEU A 127 -2.12 1.57 1.49
CA LEU A 127 -0.93 0.80 1.12
C LEU A 127 -0.39 1.25 -0.24
N PHE A 128 0.93 1.35 -0.34
CA PHE A 128 1.66 1.47 -1.61
C PHE A 128 2.36 0.15 -1.95
N VAL A 129 2.13 -0.36 -3.16
CA VAL A 129 2.69 -1.61 -3.69
C VAL A 129 3.53 -1.32 -4.93
N PRO A 130 4.84 -1.04 -4.78
CA PRO A 130 5.77 -1.01 -5.89
C PRO A 130 6.07 -2.42 -6.40
N VAL A 131 6.09 -2.58 -7.73
CA VAL A 131 6.35 -3.84 -8.43
C VAL A 131 7.49 -3.65 -9.42
N ASP A 132 8.58 -4.40 -9.24
CA ASP A 132 9.71 -4.60 -10.17
C ASP A 132 10.08 -3.41 -11.09
N PHE A 133 10.23 -2.22 -10.49
CA PHE A 133 10.58 -1.00 -11.22
C PHE A 133 11.43 -0.05 -10.35
N PRO A 134 12.66 -0.48 -10.01
CA PRO A 134 13.45 0.13 -8.93
C PRO A 134 13.69 1.63 -9.10
N ASP A 135 14.00 2.09 -10.31
CA ASP A 135 14.38 3.49 -10.57
C ASP A 135 13.36 4.50 -10.03
N VAL A 136 12.08 4.26 -10.27
CA VAL A 136 10.99 5.13 -9.81
C VAL A 136 10.45 4.70 -8.45
N ASN A 137 10.36 3.39 -8.20
CA ASN A 137 9.78 2.84 -6.98
C ASN A 137 10.53 3.32 -5.73
N LEU A 138 11.86 3.35 -5.73
CA LEU A 138 12.61 3.76 -4.54
C LEU A 138 12.39 5.21 -4.15
N MET A 139 12.26 6.09 -5.16
CA MET A 139 11.92 7.49 -4.92
C MET A 139 10.50 7.62 -4.35
N LEU A 140 9.54 6.85 -4.86
CA LEU A 140 8.16 6.84 -4.37
C LEU A 140 8.02 6.20 -2.99
N CYS A 141 8.81 5.18 -2.65
CA CYS A 141 8.85 4.60 -1.29
C CYS A 141 9.20 5.67 -0.25
N LYS A 142 10.16 6.56 -0.55
CA LYS A 142 10.50 7.69 0.33
C LYS A 142 9.35 8.69 0.47
N VAL A 143 8.59 8.93 -0.61
CA VAL A 143 7.40 9.78 -0.58
C VAL A 143 6.30 9.13 0.27
N ALA A 144 6.04 7.84 0.08
CA ALA A 144 5.06 7.08 0.84
C ALA A 144 5.37 7.14 2.34
N GLN A 145 6.63 6.88 2.72
CA GLN A 145 7.08 6.95 4.11
C GLN A 145 6.85 8.34 4.73
N ARG A 146 7.17 9.42 4.00
CA ARG A 146 6.94 10.80 4.47
C ARG A 146 5.46 11.15 4.66
N ASN A 147 4.59 10.51 3.88
CA ASN A 147 3.13 10.68 3.96
C ASN A 147 2.45 9.61 4.83
N ALA A 148 3.23 8.86 5.63
CA ALA A 148 2.74 7.78 6.50
C ALA A 148 1.92 6.69 5.77
N VAL A 149 2.21 6.46 4.49
CA VAL A 149 1.62 5.36 3.70
C VAL A 149 2.54 4.14 3.82
N PRO A 150 2.05 3.00 4.38
CA PRO A 150 2.81 1.74 4.42
C PRO A 150 3.24 1.30 3.02
N VAL A 151 4.41 0.66 2.92
CA VAL A 151 4.96 0.16 1.65
C VAL A 151 5.13 -1.36 1.74
N CYS A 152 4.58 -2.09 0.77
CA CYS A 152 4.83 -3.52 0.58
C CYS A 152 5.43 -3.73 -0.82
N TYR A 153 6.73 -3.99 -0.88
CA TYR A 153 7.43 -4.19 -2.15
C TYR A 153 7.15 -5.58 -2.69
N PHE A 154 6.51 -5.67 -3.85
CA PHE A 154 6.19 -6.94 -4.50
C PHE A 154 7.20 -7.22 -5.60
N ILE A 155 7.84 -8.39 -5.56
CA ILE A 155 8.98 -8.75 -6.44
C ILE A 155 10.12 -7.74 -6.26
N SER A 156 10.90 -7.93 -5.19
CA SER A 156 12.04 -7.06 -4.90
C SER A 156 13.14 -7.24 -5.95
N PRO A 157 13.87 -6.17 -6.33
CA PRO A 157 15.00 -6.29 -7.23
C PRO A 157 16.03 -7.28 -6.71
N GLN A 158 16.60 -8.11 -7.60
CA GLN A 158 17.65 -9.06 -7.21
C GLN A 158 18.84 -8.37 -6.54
N VAL A 159 19.16 -7.13 -6.91
CA VAL A 159 20.26 -6.33 -6.34
C VAL A 159 20.14 -6.11 -4.82
N TRP A 160 18.94 -6.22 -4.25
CA TRP A 160 18.71 -6.11 -2.80
C TRP A 160 18.89 -7.43 -2.04
N ALA A 161 18.86 -8.57 -2.71
CA ALA A 161 19.00 -9.88 -2.07
C ALA A 161 20.46 -10.25 -1.74
N TRP A 162 21.43 -9.44 -2.19
CA TRP A 162 22.87 -9.75 -2.09
C TRP A 162 23.66 -8.69 -1.30
N ARG A 163 22.96 -7.79 -0.60
CA ARG A 163 23.56 -6.89 0.40
C ARG A 163 23.03 -7.21 1.80
#